data_AF-A0A3B0VA73-F1
#
_entry.id   AF-A0A3B0VA73-F1
#
_cell.length_a   1.000
_cell.length_b   1.000
_cell.length_c   1.000
_cell.angle_alpha   90.00
_cell.angle_beta   90.00
_cell.angle_gamma   90.00
#
_symmetry.space_group_name_H-M   'P 1'
#
loop_
_entity.id
_entity.type
_entity.pdbx_description
1 polymer ?
#
loop_
_entity_poly.entity_id
_entity_poly.type
_entity_poly.pdbx_seq_one_letter_code
_entity_poly.pdbx_strand_id
1 'polypeptide(L)'
;MRENNGSNLTSKNLDRLSDFLNRELESSTLALQIPDGAHIFHGSFSDTDLTQGNLNLATKLLLGMTLGYVEDAPLMMVFEQKGGKHVLLDLSETLQKKQAQAFIGRFQKQTQKKMTAKINQFLAI
;
A
#
# COMPACT_ATOMS: atom_id res chain seq x y z
N MET A 1 -18.73 -9.24 -16.42
CA MET A 1 -19.13 -9.22 -14.99
C MET A 1 -17.91 -8.97 -14.13
N ARG A 2 -17.66 -7.74 -13.68
CA ARG A 2 -16.43 -7.37 -12.94
C ARG A 2 -16.69 -6.34 -11.82
N GLU A 3 -17.92 -6.25 -11.33
CA GLU A 3 -18.35 -5.21 -10.37
C GLU A 3 -18.58 -5.70 -8.93
N ASN A 4 -18.53 -7.01 -8.65
CA ASN A 4 -18.85 -7.55 -7.31
C ASN A 4 -17.66 -7.70 -6.33
N ASN A 5 -16.41 -7.54 -6.78
CA ASN A 5 -15.26 -7.77 -5.89
C ASN A 5 -14.91 -6.54 -5.04
N GLY A 6 -15.18 -5.32 -5.54
CA GLY A 6 -14.86 -4.08 -4.82
C GLY A 6 -15.76 -3.83 -3.61
N SER A 7 -17.07 -4.08 -3.75
CA SER A 7 -18.04 -3.94 -2.65
C SER A 7 -17.80 -4.95 -1.52
N ASN A 8 -17.34 -6.16 -1.89
CA ASN A 8 -17.00 -7.21 -0.93
C ASN A 8 -15.73 -6.88 -0.13
N LEU A 9 -14.70 -6.28 -0.76
CA LEU A 9 -13.48 -5.90 -0.04
C LEU A 9 -13.72 -4.74 0.94
N THR A 10 -14.49 -3.73 0.54
CA THR A 10 -14.81 -2.60 1.42
C THR A 10 -15.61 -3.03 2.65
N SER A 11 -16.66 -3.85 2.47
CA SER A 11 -17.45 -4.38 3.59
C SER A 11 -16.58 -5.20 4.54
N LYS A 12 -15.80 -6.16 4.02
CA LYS A 12 -14.85 -6.93 4.84
C LYS A 12 -13.87 -6.05 5.61
N ASN A 13 -13.35 -4.98 5.00
CA ASN A 13 -12.45 -4.06 5.68
C ASN A 13 -13.11 -3.29 6.82
N LEU A 14 -14.38 -2.90 6.67
CA LEU A 14 -15.16 -2.27 7.73
C LEU A 14 -15.40 -3.25 8.88
N ASP A 15 -15.76 -4.50 8.58
CA ASP A 15 -15.95 -5.53 9.59
C ASP A 15 -14.65 -5.78 10.37
N ARG A 16 -13.52 -5.92 9.67
CA ARG A 16 -12.21 -6.14 10.31
C ARG A 16 -11.73 -4.95 11.12
N LEU A 17 -12.04 -3.72 10.68
CA LEU A 17 -11.75 -2.52 11.46
C LEU A 17 -12.58 -2.51 12.75
N SER A 18 -13.88 -2.83 12.67
CA SER A 18 -14.74 -2.92 13.84
C SER A 18 -14.23 -3.97 14.84
N ASP A 19 -13.86 -5.16 14.36
CA ASP A 19 -13.29 -6.21 15.20
C ASP A 19 -11.98 -5.77 15.87
N PHE A 20 -11.12 -5.07 15.12
CA PHE A 20 -9.89 -4.53 15.65
C PHE A 20 -10.17 -3.51 16.77
N LEU A 21 -11.01 -2.51 16.52
CA LEU A 21 -11.35 -1.48 17.50
C LEU A 21 -11.98 -2.06 18.76
N ASN A 22 -12.90 -3.01 18.62
CA ASN A 22 -13.54 -3.68 19.76
C ASN A 22 -12.51 -4.41 20.63
N ARG A 23 -11.55 -5.11 20.01
CA ARG A 23 -10.48 -5.80 20.77
C ARG A 23 -9.56 -4.82 21.48
N GLU A 24 -9.20 -3.70 20.85
CA GLU A 24 -8.30 -2.73 21.45
C GLU A 24 -8.95 -1.93 22.59
N LEU A 25 -10.29 -1.82 22.62
CA LEU A 25 -11.04 -1.32 23.77
C LEU A 25 -10.95 -2.27 24.99
N GLU A 26 -10.86 -3.58 24.74
CA GLU A 26 -10.69 -4.59 25.79
C GLU A 26 -9.24 -4.73 26.24
N SER A 27 -8.28 -4.61 25.32
CA SER A 27 -6.83 -4.72 25.58
C SER A 27 -6.01 -4.02 24.50
N SER A 28 -5.49 -2.83 24.80
CA SER A 28 -4.81 -1.95 23.84
C SER A 28 -3.37 -2.36 23.50
N THR A 29 -3.14 -3.62 23.13
CA THR A 29 -1.78 -4.15 22.96
C THR A 29 -1.17 -3.88 21.59
N LEU A 30 -1.98 -3.82 20.53
CA LEU A 30 -1.48 -3.61 19.17
C LEU A 30 -1.60 -2.15 18.76
N ALA A 31 -2.66 -1.44 19.17
CA ALA A 31 -2.86 -0.04 18.84
C ALA A 31 -1.68 0.84 19.27
N LEU A 32 -1.06 0.55 20.43
CA LEU A 32 0.12 1.27 20.94
C LEU A 32 1.37 1.12 20.07
N GLN A 33 1.41 0.14 19.18
CA GLN A 33 2.52 -0.10 18.26
C GLN A 33 2.27 0.51 16.87
N ILE A 34 1.07 1.05 16.62
CA ILE A 34 0.72 1.69 15.36
C ILE A 34 1.19 3.15 15.42
N PRO A 35 2.07 3.59 14.50
CA PRO A 35 2.49 4.99 14.45
C PRO A 35 1.32 5.93 14.13
N ASP A 36 1.40 7.15 14.66
CA ASP A 36 0.42 8.20 14.35
C ASP A 36 0.34 8.46 12.83
N GLY A 37 -0.88 8.62 12.33
CA GLY A 37 -1.14 8.87 10.91
C GLY A 37 -0.96 7.66 9.99
N ALA A 38 -0.74 6.45 10.53
CA ALA A 38 -0.57 5.26 9.72
C ALA A 38 -1.84 4.89 8.92
N HIS A 39 -1.64 4.48 7.67
CA HIS A 39 -2.66 3.75 6.92
C HIS A 39 -2.70 2.30 7.42
N ILE A 40 -3.86 1.88 7.94
CA ILE A 40 -4.05 0.54 8.49
C ILE A 40 -4.75 -0.36 7.48
N PHE A 41 -4.14 -1.50 7.22
CA PHE A 41 -4.67 -2.58 6.38
C PHE A 41 -4.96 -3.81 7.23
N HIS A 42 -5.85 -4.68 6.73
CA HIS A 42 -6.16 -5.94 7.37
C HIS A 42 -5.73 -7.11 6.48
N GLY A 43 -5.17 -8.13 7.10
CA GLY A 43 -4.90 -9.41 6.45
C GLY A 43 -5.33 -10.56 7.33
N SER A 44 -5.63 -11.69 6.71
CA SER A 44 -6.00 -12.90 7.43
C SER A 44 -5.49 -14.14 6.71
N PHE A 45 -4.96 -15.06 7.50
CA PHE A 45 -4.53 -16.38 7.04
C PHE A 45 -5.67 -17.14 6.35
N SER A 46 -6.91 -16.98 6.82
CA SER A 46 -8.08 -17.69 6.28
C SER A 46 -8.80 -16.94 5.16
N ASP A 47 -8.50 -15.65 4.96
CA ASP A 47 -9.09 -14.82 3.91
C ASP A 47 -7.99 -14.24 3.00
N THR A 48 -7.58 -15.05 2.03
CA THR A 48 -6.52 -14.69 1.07
C THR A 48 -6.95 -13.54 0.16
N ASP A 49 -8.23 -13.46 -0.21
CA ASP A 49 -8.74 -12.39 -1.07
C ASP A 49 -8.68 -11.03 -0.39
N LEU A 50 -9.08 -10.96 0.89
CA LEU A 50 -8.92 -9.76 1.71
C LEU A 50 -7.45 -9.34 1.79
N THR A 51 -6.58 -10.29 2.13
CA THR A 51 -5.14 -10.06 2.29
C THR A 51 -4.52 -9.52 0.99
N GLN A 52 -4.76 -10.19 -0.14
CA GLN A 52 -4.21 -9.78 -1.43
C GLN A 52 -4.80 -8.44 -1.89
N GLY A 53 -6.10 -8.22 -1.66
CA GLY A 53 -6.76 -6.95 -1.97
C GLY A 53 -6.13 -5.78 -1.24
N ASN A 54 -5.86 -5.94 0.05
CA ASN A 54 -5.24 -4.92 0.88
C ASN A 54 -3.74 -4.73 0.59
N LEU A 55 -2.99 -5.80 0.29
CA LEU A 55 -1.61 -5.68 -0.19
C LEU A 55 -1.53 -4.90 -1.51
N ASN A 56 -2.46 -5.16 -2.43
CA ASN A 56 -2.55 -4.41 -3.69
C ASN A 56 -2.85 -2.92 -3.46
N LEU A 57 -3.73 -2.60 -2.50
CA LEU A 57 -4.03 -1.21 -2.13
C LEU A 57 -2.83 -0.52 -1.48
N ALA A 58 -2.19 -1.18 -0.51
CA ALA A 58 -0.98 -0.70 0.14
C ALA A 58 0.15 -0.42 -0.87
N THR A 59 0.32 -1.31 -1.85
CA THR A 59 1.32 -1.13 -2.93
C THR A 59 1.02 0.08 -3.80
N LYS A 60 -0.26 0.34 -4.12
CA LYS A 60 -0.66 1.53 -4.89
C LYS A 60 -0.41 2.82 -4.11
N LEU A 61 -0.71 2.82 -2.81
CA LEU A 61 -0.42 3.96 -1.94
C LEU A 61 1.09 4.19 -1.82
N LEU A 62 1.88 3.13 -1.61
CA LEU A 62 3.33 3.19 -1.59
C LEU A 62 3.91 3.81 -2.87
N LEU A 63 3.37 3.41 -4.02
CA LEU A 63 3.74 3.98 -5.31
C LEU A 63 3.36 5.47 -5.40
N GLY A 64 2.17 5.84 -4.93
CA GLY A 64 1.73 7.23 -4.93
C GLY A 64 2.56 8.15 -4.03
N MET A 65 2.95 7.65 -2.85
CA MET A 65 3.89 8.33 -1.96
C MET A 65 5.26 8.46 -2.62
N THR A 66 5.73 7.40 -3.27
CA THR A 66 7.00 7.41 -4.00
C THR A 66 7.02 8.42 -5.16
N LEU A 67 5.87 8.61 -5.82
CA LEU A 67 5.70 9.56 -6.92
C LEU A 67 5.37 10.98 -6.44
N GLY A 68 5.13 11.18 -5.14
CA GLY A 68 4.91 12.48 -4.52
C GLY A 68 3.50 13.07 -4.70
N TYR A 69 2.51 12.27 -5.11
CA TYR A 69 1.10 12.73 -5.21
C TYR A 69 0.21 12.18 -4.08
N VAL A 70 0.77 11.35 -3.21
CA VAL A 70 0.18 10.97 -1.91
C VAL A 70 1.19 11.41 -0.84
N GLU A 71 0.69 11.96 0.27
CA GLU A 71 1.52 12.34 1.41
C GLU A 71 2.21 11.10 2.03
N ASP A 72 3.48 11.22 2.43
CA ASP A 72 4.21 10.08 2.99
C ASP A 72 3.68 9.75 4.39
N ALA A 73 3.26 8.50 4.58
CA ALA A 73 2.73 8.00 5.84
C ALA A 73 3.15 6.54 6.07
N PRO A 74 3.21 6.07 7.33
CA PRO A 74 3.42 4.67 7.63
C PRO A 74 2.29 3.79 7.06
N LEU A 75 2.63 2.63 6.51
CA LEU A 75 1.69 1.62 6.05
C LEU A 75 1.80 0.42 6.99
N MET A 76 0.75 0.15 7.76
CA MET A 76 0.74 -0.94 8.73
C MET A 76 -0.33 -1.96 8.36
N MET A 77 -0.04 -3.24 8.50
CA MET A 77 -1.04 -4.30 8.37
C MET A 77 -1.24 -5.04 9.69
N VAL A 78 -2.48 -5.08 10.15
CA VAL A 78 -2.94 -5.99 11.20
C VAL A 78 -3.23 -7.34 10.53
N PHE A 79 -2.38 -8.33 10.75
CA PHE A 79 -2.48 -9.65 10.14
C PHE A 79 -2.94 -10.71 11.15
N GLU A 80 -4.06 -11.37 10.87
CA GLU A 80 -4.54 -12.54 11.60
C GLU A 80 -3.79 -13.80 11.15
N GLN A 81 -2.94 -14.33 12.04
CA GLN A 81 -2.24 -15.58 11.86
C GLN A 81 -3.14 -16.80 12.07
N LYS A 82 -2.65 -17.96 11.63
CA LYS A 82 -3.27 -19.25 11.95
C LYS A 82 -3.40 -19.41 13.47
N GLY A 83 -4.64 -19.62 13.94
CA GLY A 83 -4.97 -19.71 15.37
C GLY A 83 -5.47 -18.39 15.98
N GLY A 84 -5.80 -17.38 15.17
CA GLY A 84 -6.48 -16.16 15.61
C GLY A 84 -5.58 -15.12 16.29
N LYS A 85 -4.27 -15.37 16.35
CA LYS A 85 -3.29 -14.39 16.85
C LYS A 85 -3.11 -13.27 15.85
N HIS A 86 -2.97 -12.03 16.32
CA HIS A 86 -2.77 -10.88 15.46
C HIS A 86 -1.34 -10.35 15.60
N VAL A 87 -0.75 -9.94 14.49
CA VAL A 87 0.56 -9.27 14.45
C VAL A 87 0.48 -8.03 13.59
N LEU A 88 1.35 -7.07 13.86
CA LEU A 88 1.56 -5.90 13.02
C LEU A 88 2.72 -6.14 12.07
N LEU A 89 2.49 -5.84 10.80
CA LEU A 89 3.50 -5.86 9.75
C LEU A 89 3.69 -4.44 9.22
N ASP A 90 4.94 -3.99 9.16
CA ASP A 90 5.29 -2.76 8.46
C ASP A 90 5.36 -3.05 6.95
N LEU A 91 4.51 -2.35 6.18
CA LEU A 91 4.46 -2.43 4.72
C LEU A 91 5.21 -1.29 4.03
N SER A 92 5.78 -0.36 4.80
CA SER A 92 6.54 0.80 4.30
C SER A 92 7.99 0.46 3.93
N GLU A 93 8.37 -0.83 3.88
CA GLU A 93 9.76 -1.26 3.77
C GLU A 93 10.59 -0.39 2.79
N THR A 94 11.65 0.19 3.35
CA THR A 94 12.53 1.16 2.70
C THR A 94 13.14 0.63 1.40
N LEU A 95 13.23 -0.70 1.24
CA LEU A 95 13.82 -1.34 0.07
C LEU A 95 12.94 -1.18 -1.18
N GLN A 96 11.62 -1.37 -1.07
CA GLN A 96 10.66 -1.26 -2.16
C GLN A 96 10.55 0.20 -2.61
N LYS A 97 10.51 1.14 -1.64
CA LYS A 97 10.57 2.59 -1.94
C LYS A 97 11.84 2.93 -2.74
N LYS A 98 13.01 2.46 -2.30
CA LYS A 98 14.29 2.68 -3.02
C LYS A 98 14.31 2.09 -4.43
N GLN A 99 13.79 0.88 -4.60
CA GLN A 99 13.71 0.23 -5.91
C GLN A 99 12.79 0.99 -6.87
N ALA A 100 11.62 1.43 -6.39
CA ALA A 100 10.68 2.23 -7.16
C ALA A 100 11.30 3.59 -7.58
N GLN A 101 11.95 4.30 -6.65
CA GLN A 101 12.67 5.54 -6.95
C GLN A 101 13.77 5.33 -8.00
N ALA A 102 14.57 4.27 -7.88
CA ALA A 102 15.62 3.95 -8.85
C ALA A 102 15.06 3.62 -10.24
N PHE A 103 13.90 2.97 -10.32
CA PHE A 103 13.19 2.74 -11.58
C PHE A 103 12.71 4.06 -12.20
N ILE A 104 12.01 4.90 -11.41
CA ILE A 104 11.49 6.20 -11.86
C ILE A 104 12.63 7.08 -12.41
N GLY A 105 13.74 7.18 -11.68
CA GLY A 105 14.90 7.96 -12.13
C GLY A 105 15.50 7.46 -13.44
N ARG A 106 15.56 6.13 -13.65
CA ARG A 106 16.01 5.54 -14.93
C ARG A 106 15.04 5.85 -16.07
N PHE A 107 13.75 5.71 -15.82
CA PHE A 107 12.70 5.98 -16.80
C PHE A 107 12.69 7.45 -17.23
N GLN A 108 12.80 8.40 -16.29
CA GLN A 108 12.88 9.83 -16.57
C GLN A 108 14.09 10.15 -17.47
N LYS A 109 15.29 9.64 -17.13
CA LYS A 109 16.50 9.84 -17.96
C LYS A 109 16.33 9.28 -19.37
N GLN A 110 15.74 8.10 -19.53
CA GLN A 110 15.51 7.50 -20.84
C GLN A 110 14.49 8.31 -21.65
N THR A 111 13.43 8.78 -21.02
CA THR A 111 12.37 9.57 -21.64
C THR A 111 12.90 10.92 -22.09
N GLN A 112 13.70 11.59 -21.25
CA GLN A 112 14.35 12.85 -21.59
C GLN A 112 15.23 12.69 -22.84
N LYS A 113 16.09 11.67 -22.89
CA LYS A 113 16.92 11.39 -24.08
C LYS A 113 16.07 11.20 -25.35
N LYS A 114 14.98 10.44 -25.26
CA LYS A 114 14.07 10.20 -26.40
C LYS A 114 13.36 11.49 -26.84
N MET A 115 12.92 12.32 -25.90
CA MET A 115 12.28 13.60 -26.20
C MET A 115 13.26 14.59 -26.82
N THR A 116 14.48 14.70 -26.28
CA THR A 116 15.54 15.54 -26.86
C THR A 116 15.86 15.11 -28.29
N ALA A 117 15.95 13.80 -28.57
CA ALA A 117 16.16 13.30 -29.92
C ALA A 117 15.02 13.70 -30.87
N LYS A 118 13.76 13.57 -30.44
CA LYS A 118 12.60 14.02 -31.23
C LYS A 118 12.60 15.53 -31.49
N ILE A 119 12.90 16.34 -30.47
CA ILE A 119 12.96 17.81 -30.61
C ILE A 119 14.05 18.18 -31.63
N ASN A 120 15.24 17.58 -31.53
CA ASN A 120 16.32 17.83 -32.48
C ASN A 120 15.96 17.43 -33.91
N GLN A 121 15.13 16.40 -34.11
CA GLN A 121 14.61 16.05 -35.43
C GLN A 121 13.68 17.13 -36.00
N PHE A 122 12.84 17.75 -35.16
CA PHE A 122 11.97 18.85 -35.59
C PHE A 122 12.73 20.16 -35.85
N LEU A 123 13.85 20.39 -35.16
CA LEU A 123 14.68 21.60 -35.30
C LEU A 123 15.71 21.50 -36.44
N ALA A 124 15.90 20.32 -37.02
CA ALA A 124 16.83 20.08 -38.14
C ALA A 124 16.18 20.26 -39.53
N ILE A 125 14.96 20.83 -39.56
CA ILE A 125 14.20 21.25 -40.75
C ILE A 125 14.30 22.77 -40.84
#